data_AF-A0A535B4X7-F1
#
_entry.id   AF-A0A535B4X7-F1
#
_cell.length_a   1.000
_cell.length_b   1.000
_cell.length_c   1.000
_cell.angle_alpha   90.00
_cell.angle_beta   90.00
_cell.angle_gamma   90.00
#
_symmetry.space_group_name_H-M   'P 1'
#
loop_
_entity.id
_entity.type
_entity.pdbx_description
1 polymer ?
#
loop_
_entity_poly.entity_id
_entity_poly.type
_entity_poly.pdbx_seq_one_letter_code
_entity_poly.pdbx_strand_id
1 'polypeptide(L)'
;MALRFLERELRRLLVDTGHQSLTDAAVGAITFTDDGGTIYVHLLPKESWPHRAQGRAYVLSWEDYAPDKSSRMHCYRWLVKEARASLRENVDAIARWLEGR
;
A
#
# COMPACT_ATOMS: atom_id res chain seq x y z
N MET A 1 -6.87 10.84 1.88
CA MET A 1 -8.21 10.69 2.51
C MET A 1 -8.98 9.47 2.02
N ALA A 2 -8.87 9.03 0.76
CA ALA A 2 -9.60 7.86 0.25
C ALA A 2 -9.10 6.50 0.76
N LEU A 3 -7.80 6.36 1.08
CA LEU A 3 -7.19 5.06 1.40
C LEU A 3 -6.82 4.86 2.88
N ARG A 4 -7.17 5.79 3.77
CA ARG A 4 -6.86 5.68 5.22
C ARG A 4 -7.45 4.42 5.86
N PHE A 5 -8.52 3.87 5.29
CA PHE A 5 -9.09 2.62 5.80
C PHE A 5 -8.16 1.42 5.52
N LEU A 6 -7.43 1.41 4.39
CA LEU A 6 -6.41 0.40 4.10
C LEU A 6 -5.23 0.53 5.06
N GLU A 7 -4.83 1.76 5.42
CA GLU A 7 -3.77 1.99 6.42
C GLU A 7 -4.18 1.41 7.78
N ARG A 8 -5.43 1.63 8.20
CA ARG A 8 -5.98 1.05 9.44
C ARG A 8 -6.08 -0.47 9.36
N GLU A 9 -6.44 -1.02 8.21
CA GLU A 9 -6.51 -2.47 8.00
C GLU A 9 -5.11 -3.09 8.09
N LEU A 10 -4.11 -2.53 7.42
CA LEU A 10 -2.72 -2.97 7.54
C LEU A 10 -2.23 -2.91 8.99
N ARG A 11 -2.50 -1.82 9.72
CA ARG A 11 -2.12 -1.72 11.13
C ARG A 11 -2.72 -2.84 11.97
N ARG A 12 -4.00 -3.18 11.76
CA ARG A 12 -4.65 -4.29 12.46
C ARG A 12 -4.01 -5.63 12.11
N LEU A 13 -3.83 -5.90 10.82
CA LEU A 13 -3.19 -7.13 10.35
C LEU A 13 -1.79 -7.31 10.95
N LEU A 14 -0.98 -6.25 11.00
CA LEU A 14 0.34 -6.29 11.63
C LEU A 14 0.28 -6.55 13.15
N VAL A 15 -0.72 -6.02 13.86
CA VAL A 15 -0.92 -6.35 15.28
C VAL A 15 -1.28 -7.83 15.43
N ASP A 16 -2.24 -8.30 14.63
CA ASP A 16 -2.75 -9.68 14.69
C ASP A 16 -1.66 -10.71 14.37
N THR A 17 -0.66 -10.35 13.57
CA THR A 17 0.50 -11.19 13.25
C THR A 17 1.73 -10.96 14.14
N GLY A 18 1.63 -10.13 15.19
CA GLY A 18 2.70 -9.93 16.18
C GLY A 18 3.73 -8.84 15.83
N HIS A 19 3.52 -8.08 14.75
CA HIS A 19 4.36 -6.96 14.31
C HIS A 19 3.86 -5.59 14.80
N GLN A 20 3.37 -5.51 16.04
CA GLN A 20 2.81 -4.28 16.61
C GLN A 20 3.77 -3.09 16.54
N SER A 21 5.08 -3.32 16.73
CA SER A 21 6.11 -2.28 16.68
C SER A 21 6.17 -1.57 15.31
N LEU A 22 5.86 -2.27 14.21
CA LEU A 22 5.90 -1.70 12.87
C LEU A 22 4.73 -0.75 12.58
N THR A 23 3.61 -0.90 13.29
CA THR A 23 2.40 -0.10 13.02
C THR A 23 2.65 1.39 13.19
N ASP A 24 3.17 1.80 14.35
CA ASP A 24 3.40 3.21 14.64
C ASP A 24 4.78 3.68 14.21
N ALA A 25 5.76 2.80 14.12
CA ALA A 25 7.11 3.23 13.76
C ALA A 25 7.33 3.30 12.24
N ALA A 26 6.77 2.35 11.48
CA ALA A 26 7.11 2.14 10.07
C ALA A 26 5.99 2.45 9.07
N VAL A 27 4.71 2.18 9.39
CA VAL A 27 3.61 2.42 8.44
C VAL A 27 3.33 3.91 8.26
N GLY A 28 3.62 4.42 7.06
CA GLY A 28 3.43 5.83 6.68
C GLY A 28 2.06 6.10 6.06
N ALA A 29 1.97 5.96 4.74
CA ALA A 29 0.78 6.28 3.97
C ALA A 29 0.51 5.24 2.89
N ILE A 30 -0.77 5.02 2.58
CA ILE A 30 -1.18 4.30 1.37
C ILE A 30 -1.75 5.32 0.38
N THR A 31 -1.18 5.39 -0.82
CA THR A 31 -1.51 6.41 -1.82
C THR A 31 -1.60 5.85 -3.23
N PHE A 32 -2.36 6.52 -4.08
CA PHE A 32 -2.24 6.33 -5.51
C PHE A 32 -1.01 7.07 -6.05
N THR A 33 -0.33 6.46 -7.02
CA THR A 33 0.68 7.12 -7.87
C THR A 33 0.44 6.70 -9.31
N ASP A 34 1.00 7.45 -10.25
CA ASP A 34 0.82 7.24 -11.68
C ASP A 34 2.14 7.57 -12.41
N ASP A 35 2.48 6.79 -13.43
CA ASP A 35 3.64 7.00 -14.31
C ASP A 35 3.25 7.50 -15.72
N GLY A 36 1.97 7.79 -15.95
CA GLY A 36 1.40 8.25 -17.21
C GLY A 36 0.77 7.15 -18.05
N GLY A 37 1.00 5.88 -17.70
CA GLY A 37 0.39 4.71 -18.32
C GLY A 37 -0.32 3.78 -17.33
N THR A 38 0.15 3.76 -16.08
CA THR A 38 -0.26 2.80 -15.06
C THR A 38 -0.51 3.50 -13.73
N ILE A 39 -1.64 3.20 -13.10
CA ILE A 39 -1.96 3.65 -11.75
C ILE A 39 -1.55 2.55 -10.77
N TYR A 40 -0.86 2.95 -9.71
CA TYR A 40 -0.41 2.07 -8.63
C TYR A 40 -1.08 2.47 -7.32
N VAL A 41 -1.27 1.50 -6.43
CA VAL A 41 -1.50 1.72 -5.01
C VAL A 41 -0.22 1.35 -4.27
N HIS A 42 0.41 2.35 -3.67
CA HIS A 42 1.66 2.19 -2.94
C HIS A 42 1.47 2.30 -1.43
N LEU A 43 2.14 1.42 -0.69
CA LEU A 43 2.48 1.64 0.71
C LEU A 43 3.84 2.35 0.80
N LEU A 44 3.85 3.48 1.50
CA LEU A 44 5.04 4.27 1.80
C LEU A 44 5.36 4.15 3.29
N PRO A 45 6.63 3.94 3.67
CA PRO A 45 7.02 3.95 5.08
C PRO A 45 6.96 5.37 5.63
N LYS A 46 6.89 5.51 6.96
CA LYS A 46 6.97 6.81 7.63
C LYS A 46 8.27 7.51 7.28
N GLU A 47 8.20 8.84 7.19
CA GLU A 47 9.36 9.62 6.80
C GLU A 47 10.52 9.52 7.78
N SER A 48 10.19 9.39 9.06
CA SER A 48 11.12 9.22 10.17
C SER A 48 11.64 7.78 10.34
N TRP A 49 11.21 6.83 9.50
CA TRP A 49 11.57 5.42 9.67
C TRP A 49 13.00 5.16 9.17
N PRO A 50 13.94 4.68 10.01
CA PRO A 50 15.36 4.54 9.64
C PRO A 50 15.61 3.55 8.49
N HIS A 51 14.72 2.58 8.26
CA HIS A 51 14.83 1.65 7.13
C HIS A 51 14.15 2.17 5.85
N ARG A 52 13.68 3.43 5.83
CA ARG A 52 13.22 4.11 4.61
C ARG A 52 14.42 4.37 3.70
N ALA A 53 14.66 3.49 2.75
CA ALA A 53 15.48 3.86 1.60
C ALA A 53 14.69 4.85 0.74
N GLN A 54 15.32 5.95 0.31
CA GLN A 54 14.70 6.88 -0.64
C GLN A 54 14.23 6.12 -1.89
N GLY A 55 12.99 6.38 -2.32
CA GLY A 55 12.40 5.74 -3.50
C GLY A 55 11.82 4.35 -3.28
N ARG A 56 11.85 3.77 -2.06
CA ARG A 56 11.15 2.52 -1.78
C ARG A 56 9.66 2.74 -1.53
N ALA A 57 8.84 2.21 -2.43
CA ALA A 57 7.41 2.02 -2.25
C ALA A 57 7.10 0.53 -2.40
N TYR A 58 6.16 0.02 -1.60
CA TYR A 58 5.65 -1.33 -1.77
C TYR A 58 4.38 -1.27 -2.61
N VAL A 59 4.37 -1.98 -3.75
CA VAL A 59 3.21 -2.03 -4.65
C VAL A 59 2.18 -2.97 -4.04
N LEU A 60 1.01 -2.44 -3.69
CA LEU A 60 -0.12 -3.24 -3.21
C LEU A 60 -0.98 -3.73 -4.38
N SER A 61 -1.17 -2.89 -5.38
CA SER A 61 -1.89 -3.22 -6.62
C SER A 61 -1.52 -2.23 -7.72
N TRP A 62 -1.76 -2.57 -8.97
CA TRP A 62 -1.55 -1.70 -10.12
C TRP A 62 -2.47 -2.09 -11.28
N GLU A 63 -2.78 -1.12 -12.15
CA GLU A 63 -3.59 -1.33 -13.34
C GLU A 63 -3.25 -0.26 -14.39
N ASP A 64 -3.12 -0.68 -15.64
CA ASP A 64 -2.93 0.23 -16.76
C ASP A 64 -4.18 1.09 -16.97
N TYR A 65 -4.00 2.32 -17.43
CA TYR A 65 -5.12 3.19 -17.75
C TYR A 65 -6.02 2.53 -18.80
N ALA A 66 -7.29 2.36 -18.44
CA ALA A 66 -8.31 2.05 -19.43
C ALA A 66 -8.30 3.14 -20.52
N PRO A 67 -8.32 2.76 -21.82
CA PRO A 67 -8.27 3.71 -22.93
C PRO A 67 -9.49 4.65 -22.93
N ASP A 68 -10.61 4.21 -22.36
CA ASP A 68 -11.80 5.04 -22.16
C ASP A 68 -11.80 5.71 -20.77
N LYS A 69 -11.97 7.04 -20.76
CA LYS A 69 -12.09 7.87 -19.55
C LYS A 69 -13.25 7.43 -18.66
N SER A 70 -14.34 6.92 -19.24
CA SER A 70 -15.52 6.46 -18.48
C SER A 70 -15.20 5.26 -17.57
N SER A 71 -14.23 4.43 -17.96
CA SER A 71 -13.82 3.22 -17.25
C SER A 71 -12.83 3.49 -16.12
N ARG A 72 -12.28 4.70 -16.00
CA ARG A 72 -11.29 5.05 -14.96
C ARG A 72 -11.83 4.87 -13.54
N MET A 73 -13.10 5.17 -13.31
CA MET A 73 -13.69 4.96 -11.98
C MET A 73 -13.79 3.49 -11.60
N HIS A 74 -13.97 2.59 -12.58
CA HIS A 74 -13.92 1.15 -12.35
C HIS A 74 -12.51 0.70 -11.99
N CYS A 75 -11.50 1.20 -12.69
CA CYS A 75 -10.09 0.97 -12.39
C CYS A 75 -9.74 1.34 -10.93
N TYR A 76 -10.08 2.55 -10.47
CA TYR A 76 -9.81 2.93 -9.07
C TYR A 76 -10.51 2.03 -8.04
N ARG A 77 -11.76 1.60 -8.30
CA ARG A 77 -12.49 0.69 -7.40
C ARG A 77 -11.86 -0.69 -7.38
N TRP A 78 -11.43 -1.18 -8.53
CA TRP A 78 -10.74 -2.46 -8.67
C TRP A 78 -9.40 -2.43 -7.93
N LEU A 79 -8.57 -1.42 -8.19
CA LEU A 79 -7.29 -1.20 -7.49
C LEU A 79 -7.45 -1.22 -5.97
N VAL A 80 -8.46 -0.54 -5.44
CA VAL A 80 -8.72 -0.53 -4.00
C VAL A 80 -9.06 -1.92 -3.46
N LYS A 81 -9.83 -2.70 -4.21
CA LYS A 81 -10.19 -4.07 -3.84
C LYS A 81 -8.95 -4.98 -3.86
N GLU A 82 -8.13 -4.88 -4.90
CA GLU A 82 -6.91 -5.67 -5.04
C GLU A 82 -5.86 -5.29 -4.00
N ALA A 83 -5.67 -3.99 -3.72
CA ALA A 83 -4.78 -3.55 -2.65
C ALA A 83 -5.20 -4.13 -1.29
N ARG A 84 -6.51 -4.19 -1.02
CA ARG A 84 -7.04 -4.81 0.20
C ARG A 84 -6.76 -6.31 0.27
N ALA A 85 -6.92 -7.03 -0.85
CA ALA A 85 -6.60 -8.45 -0.93
C ALA A 85 -5.10 -8.68 -0.69
N SER A 86 -4.25 -7.91 -1.38
CA SER A 86 -2.80 -7.94 -1.24
C SER A 86 -2.34 -7.70 0.21
N LEU A 87 -2.95 -6.76 0.95
CA LEU A 87 -2.63 -6.56 2.38
C LEU A 87 -2.80 -7.83 3.22
N ARG A 88 -3.86 -8.62 2.97
CA ARG A 88 -4.18 -9.82 3.73
C ARG A 88 -3.31 -11.00 3.34
N GLU A 89 -3.06 -11.13 2.03
CA GLU A 89 -2.28 -12.23 1.46
C GLU A 89 -0.78 -12.07 1.72
N ASN A 90 -0.30 -10.82 1.80
CA ASN A 90 1.13 -10.50 1.83
C ASN A 90 1.57 -9.83 3.13
N VAL A 91 0.80 -9.89 4.22
CA VAL A 91 1.11 -9.20 5.49
C VAL A 91 2.54 -9.47 5.98
N ASP A 92 3.00 -10.73 5.93
CA ASP A 92 4.34 -11.10 6.38
C ASP A 92 5.45 -10.61 5.43
N ALA A 93 5.16 -10.50 4.13
CA ALA A 93 6.08 -9.92 3.17
C ALA A 93 6.19 -8.41 3.36
N ILE A 94 5.06 -7.74 3.63
CA ILE A 94 5.00 -6.31 3.95
C ILE A 94 5.76 -6.03 5.25
N ALA A 95 5.59 -6.86 6.28
CA ALA A 95 6.31 -6.72 7.54
C ALA A 95 7.83 -6.81 7.33
N ARG A 96 8.31 -7.85 6.63
CA ARG A 96 9.73 -7.99 6.29
C ARG A 96 10.27 -6.80 5.49
N TRP A 97 9.50 -6.34 4.51
CA TRP A 97 9.88 -5.16 3.74
C TRP A 97 9.98 -3.90 4.60
N LEU A 98 9.05 -3.69 5.55
CA LEU A 98 9.09 -2.58 6.51
C LEU A 98 10.29 -2.69 7.46
N GLU A 99 10.72 -3.90 7.81
CA GLU A 99 11.96 -4.17 8.56
C GLU A 99 13.23 -3.96 7.71
N GLY A 100 13.09 -3.71 6.40
CA GLY A 100 14.20 -3.54 5.47
C GLY A 100 14.82 -4.85 4.97
N ARG A 101 14.10 -5.97 5.09
CA ARG A 101 14.52 -7.32 4.70
C ARG A 101 13.89 -7.77 3.38
#